data_AF-A0A742QZ38-F1
#
_entry.id   AF-A0A742QZ38-F1
#
_cell.length_a   1.000
_cell.length_b   1.000
_cell.length_c   1.000
_cell.angle_alpha   90.00
_cell.angle_beta   90.00
_cell.angle_gamma   90.00
#
_symmetry.space_group_name_H-M   'P 1'
#
loop_
_entity.id
_entity.type
_entity.pdbx_description
1 polymer ?
#
loop_
_entity_poly.entity_id
_entity_poly.type
_entity_poly.pdbx_seq_one_letter_code
_entity_poly.pdbx_strand_id
1 'polypeptide(L)'
;MAEDSKQLTKRQQKAIDTAALIRQEPPQGEDMAFTHSILCQVGLPRSKVAGREFMRRSGDAWLVVQAGWIDEGSGPVEQPLPYGAMPRLTFAWISSYALRNKTREIAIGHSANEFLHLMGMDSQGTRHKTLRTQMQALAACRLQLGFKGRTYNGQPVEQFDAWIKDGDAKQLTLWPGTLTLSEGYYNGLIDSAVPLDNRALHVLKGSALALDIYAWLAHRLHRIEGRPVMLYWMKLREQFAQEYSGKNADKDFKRAFMPALKQVLSVYPAAKVEQVKGGLLLYCSPPPIPYKQS
;
A
#
# COMPACT_ATOMS: atom_id res chain seq x y z
N MET A 1 31.58 -33.93 1.51
CA MET A 1 30.81 -32.99 0.66
C MET A 1 30.37 -31.84 1.54
N ALA A 2 31.01 -30.67 1.42
CA ALA A 2 30.64 -29.50 2.20
C ALA A 2 29.29 -28.98 1.70
N GLU A 3 28.29 -28.92 2.57
CA GLU A 3 27.07 -28.17 2.32
C GLU A 3 27.45 -26.69 2.21
N ASP A 4 27.36 -26.17 0.99
CA ASP A 4 27.59 -24.77 0.69
C ASP A 4 26.42 -23.97 1.31
N SER A 5 26.58 -23.59 2.59
CA SER A 5 25.55 -22.84 3.31
C SER A 5 25.45 -21.47 2.65
N LYS A 6 24.45 -21.29 1.77
CA LYS A 6 24.19 -20.00 1.13
C LYS A 6 23.96 -18.95 2.22
N GLN A 7 24.92 -18.04 2.37
CA GLN A 7 24.83 -16.93 3.32
C GLN A 7 23.58 -16.10 3.02
N LEU A 8 22.81 -15.79 4.07
CA LEU A 8 21.64 -14.94 3.97
C LEU A 8 22.07 -13.50 3.62
N THR A 9 21.35 -12.89 2.68
CA THR A 9 21.51 -11.46 2.42
C THR A 9 21.07 -10.64 3.63
N LYS A 10 21.64 -9.44 3.83
CA LYS A 10 21.21 -8.50 4.90
C LYS A 10 19.68 -8.29 4.93
N ARG A 11 19.04 -8.27 3.76
CA ARG A 11 17.58 -8.13 3.64
C ARG A 11 16.83 -9.35 4.14
N GLN A 12 17.32 -10.56 3.83
CA GLN A 12 16.73 -11.81 4.32
C GLN A 12 16.89 -11.93 5.84
N GLN A 13 18.07 -11.60 6.37
CA GLN A 13 18.30 -11.59 7.81
C GLN A 13 17.34 -10.64 8.52
N LYS A 14 17.26 -9.38 8.08
CA LYS A 14 16.33 -8.40 8.64
C LYS A 14 14.87 -8.86 8.59
N ALA A 15 14.46 -9.53 7.51
CA ALA A 15 13.10 -10.07 7.40
C ALA A 15 12.84 -11.19 8.41
N ILE A 16 13.81 -12.07 8.65
CA ILE A 16 13.74 -13.14 9.65
C ILE A 16 13.69 -12.55 11.06
N ASP A 17 14.56 -11.60 11.37
CA ASP A 17 14.61 -10.95 12.68
C ASP A 17 13.28 -10.22 12.97
N THR A 18 12.74 -9.51 11.97
CA THR A 18 11.45 -8.83 12.11
C THR A 18 10.29 -9.82 12.25
N ALA A 19 10.32 -10.95 11.53
CA ALA A 19 9.32 -12.00 11.67
C ALA A 19 9.34 -12.63 13.08
N ALA A 20 10.53 -12.81 13.66
CA ALA A 20 10.69 -13.29 15.03
C ALA A 20 10.14 -12.27 16.03
N LEU A 21 10.46 -10.98 15.85
CA LEU A 21 9.96 -9.88 16.67
C LEU A 21 8.43 -9.82 16.65
N ILE A 22 7.80 -9.82 15.47
CA ILE A 22 6.33 -9.77 15.32
C ILE A 22 5.64 -10.95 16.04
N ARG A 23 6.30 -12.11 16.11
CA ARG A 23 5.76 -13.28 16.80
C ARG A 23 5.85 -13.18 18.33
N GLN A 24 6.88 -12.50 18.84
CA GLN A 24 7.15 -12.41 20.28
C GLN A 24 6.47 -11.20 20.91
N GLU A 25 6.41 -10.08 20.19
CA GLU A 25 6.00 -8.79 20.72
C GLU A 25 4.77 -8.25 19.98
N PRO A 26 3.64 -8.05 20.68
CA PRO A 26 2.48 -7.42 20.08
C PRO A 26 2.81 -5.99 19.63
N PRO A 27 2.22 -5.51 18.53
CA PRO A 27 2.48 -4.16 18.02
C PRO A 27 1.98 -3.10 19.02
N GLN A 28 2.79 -2.06 19.25
CA GLN A 28 2.44 -0.95 20.16
C GLN A 28 2.73 0.41 19.52
N GLY A 29 1.92 1.43 19.86
CA GLY A 29 2.15 2.82 19.49
C GLY A 29 2.45 3.02 18.00
N GLU A 30 3.71 3.33 17.69
CA GLU A 30 4.19 3.61 16.34
C GLU A 30 4.19 2.39 15.40
N ASP A 31 4.10 1.17 15.93
CA ASP A 31 3.93 -0.05 15.14
C ASP A 31 2.55 -0.14 14.47
N MET A 32 1.57 0.67 14.90
CA MET A 32 0.22 0.64 14.33
C MET A 32 0.10 1.58 13.14
N ALA A 33 0.15 1.04 11.93
CA ALA A 33 -0.19 1.77 10.72
C ALA A 33 -1.67 1.59 10.36
N PHE A 34 -2.22 2.50 9.57
CA PHE A 34 -3.60 2.46 9.10
C PHE A 34 -3.63 2.68 7.59
N THR A 35 -4.54 2.00 6.89
CA THR A 35 -4.83 2.29 5.48
C THR A 35 -6.34 2.29 5.25
N HIS A 36 -6.80 2.94 4.19
CA HIS A 36 -8.22 2.94 3.82
C HIS A 36 -8.63 1.53 3.33
N SER A 37 -9.73 0.98 3.85
CA SER A 37 -10.21 -0.37 3.51
C SER A 37 -10.36 -0.63 2.01
N ILE A 38 -10.70 0.40 1.24
CA ILE A 38 -10.78 0.32 -0.22
C ILE A 38 -9.50 -0.22 -0.87
N LEU A 39 -8.33 0.22 -0.38
CA LEU A 39 -7.02 -0.18 -0.89
C LEU A 39 -6.68 -1.64 -0.52
N CYS A 40 -7.37 -2.21 0.48
CA CYS A 40 -7.28 -3.63 0.82
C CYS A 40 -8.12 -4.52 -0.13
N GLN A 41 -9.11 -3.96 -0.81
CA GLN A 41 -9.99 -4.69 -1.72
C GLN A 41 -9.55 -4.54 -3.18
N VAL A 42 -9.28 -3.30 -3.59
CA VAL A 42 -8.88 -2.92 -4.95
C VAL A 42 -7.64 -2.03 -4.88
N GLY A 43 -6.49 -2.58 -5.28
CA GLY A 43 -5.20 -1.90 -5.21
C GLY A 43 -4.93 -0.95 -6.37
N LEU A 44 -4.04 0.02 -6.15
CA LEU A 44 -3.43 0.86 -7.18
C LEU A 44 -2.69 0.02 -8.25
N PRO A 45 -2.32 0.59 -9.41
CA PRO A 45 -1.42 -0.07 -10.33
C PRO A 45 -0.13 -0.60 -9.64
N ARG A 46 0.32 -1.80 -10.01
CA ARG A 46 1.55 -2.39 -9.44
C ARG A 46 2.81 -1.86 -10.12
N SER A 47 2.70 -1.44 -11.36
CA SER A 47 3.78 -0.91 -12.20
C SER A 47 3.27 0.31 -12.97
N LYS A 48 4.20 1.04 -13.59
CA LYS A 48 3.85 2.18 -14.45
C LYS A 48 2.87 1.74 -15.53
N VAL A 49 1.81 2.52 -15.70
CA VAL A 49 0.81 2.38 -16.76
C VAL A 49 1.03 3.53 -17.74
N ALA A 50 0.96 3.26 -19.05
CA ALA A 50 1.20 4.27 -20.08
C ALA A 50 0.01 5.24 -20.24
N GLY A 51 -1.21 4.80 -19.91
CA GLY A 51 -2.43 5.59 -20.03
C GLY A 51 -2.70 6.51 -18.84
N ARG A 52 -3.70 7.37 -19.02
CA ARG A 52 -4.21 8.31 -18.00
C ARG A 52 -5.23 7.70 -17.04
N GLU A 53 -5.70 6.50 -17.33
CA GLU A 53 -6.71 5.82 -16.52
C GLU A 53 -6.29 4.38 -16.26
N PHE A 54 -6.64 3.91 -15.07
CA PHE A 54 -6.50 2.51 -14.68
C PHE A 54 -7.76 2.06 -13.96
N MET A 55 -8.38 1.00 -14.45
CA MET A 55 -9.54 0.37 -13.83
C MET A 55 -9.13 -0.97 -13.23
N ARG A 56 -9.62 -1.26 -12.03
CA ARG A 56 -9.51 -2.56 -11.37
C ARG A 56 -10.86 -2.95 -10.79
N ARG A 57 -11.23 -4.22 -10.96
CA ARG A 57 -12.49 -4.79 -10.48
C ARG A 57 -12.27 -6.11 -9.75
N SER A 58 -12.87 -6.26 -8.59
CA SER A 58 -12.90 -7.49 -7.81
C SER A 58 -14.34 -7.76 -7.35
N GLY A 59 -15.02 -8.70 -8.00
CA GLY A 59 -16.44 -8.97 -7.76
C GLY A 59 -17.30 -7.74 -8.05
N ASP A 60 -18.03 -7.27 -7.02
CA ASP A 60 -18.90 -6.10 -7.08
C ASP A 60 -18.16 -4.78 -6.83
N ALA A 61 -16.92 -4.84 -6.34
CA ALA A 61 -16.09 -3.68 -6.07
C ALA A 61 -15.26 -3.30 -7.30
N TRP A 62 -15.16 -2.01 -7.61
CA TRP A 62 -14.24 -1.51 -8.62
C TRP A 62 -13.62 -0.17 -8.22
N LEU A 63 -12.44 0.10 -8.76
CA LEU A 63 -11.66 1.32 -8.62
C LEU A 63 -11.22 1.80 -9.99
N VAL A 64 -11.51 3.06 -10.31
CA VAL A 64 -10.86 3.81 -11.38
C VAL A 64 -9.90 4.81 -10.75
N VAL A 65 -8.65 4.80 -11.20
CA VAL A 65 -7.65 5.83 -10.91
C VAL A 65 -7.46 6.66 -12.16
N GLN A 66 -7.61 7.97 -12.04
CA GLN A 66 -7.37 8.92 -13.14
C GLN A 66 -6.16 9.79 -12.81
N ALA A 67 -5.26 9.95 -13.78
CA ALA A 67 -4.11 10.82 -13.71
C ALA A 67 -4.52 12.30 -13.72
N GLY A 68 -3.82 13.11 -12.93
CA GLY A 68 -4.10 14.54 -12.79
C GLY A 68 -2.99 15.44 -13.34
N TRP A 69 -3.12 16.71 -13.00
CA TRP A 69 -2.17 17.77 -13.29
C TRP A 69 -1.79 18.46 -11.98
N ILE A 70 -0.55 18.91 -11.89
CA ILE A 70 -0.07 19.76 -10.78
C ILE A 70 0.55 20.99 -11.39
N ASP A 71 0.35 22.14 -10.76
CA ASP A 71 1.12 23.34 -11.09
C ASP A 71 2.49 23.27 -10.39
N GLU A 72 3.58 23.29 -11.16
CA GLU A 72 4.94 23.34 -10.62
C GLU A 72 5.50 24.78 -10.53
N GLY A 73 4.63 25.78 -10.63
CA GLY A 73 4.96 27.21 -10.60
C GLY A 73 5.29 27.80 -11.98
N SER A 74 5.40 26.96 -13.01
CA SER A 74 5.51 27.37 -14.42
C SER A 74 4.31 26.91 -15.26
N GLY A 75 3.20 26.56 -14.59
CA GLY A 75 1.99 26.05 -15.22
C GLY A 75 1.78 24.55 -15.03
N PRO A 76 0.71 24.00 -15.64
CA PRO A 76 0.25 22.64 -15.37
C PRO A 76 1.20 21.59 -15.98
N VAL A 77 1.67 20.67 -15.14
CA VAL A 77 2.48 19.51 -15.51
C VAL A 77 1.67 18.23 -15.29
N GLU A 78 1.55 17.44 -16.34
CA GLU A 78 0.85 16.16 -16.30
C GLU A 78 1.56 15.18 -15.37
N GLN A 79 0.80 14.55 -14.48
CA GLN A 79 1.33 13.56 -13.55
C GLN A 79 0.98 12.14 -14.03
N PRO A 80 1.84 11.14 -13.82
CA PRO A 80 1.48 9.77 -14.10
C PRO A 80 0.42 9.27 -13.10
N LEU A 81 -0.19 8.12 -13.38
CA LEU A 81 -0.93 7.39 -12.36
C LEU A 81 0.00 6.99 -11.20
N PRO A 82 -0.46 7.01 -9.94
CA PRO A 82 0.32 6.45 -8.84
C PRO A 82 0.45 4.93 -8.99
N TYR A 83 1.66 4.40 -8.85
CA TYR A 83 1.93 2.97 -9.00
C TYR A 83 3.04 2.45 -8.07
N GLY A 84 3.04 1.13 -7.87
CA GLY A 84 4.11 0.45 -7.14
C GLY A 84 4.00 0.60 -5.63
N ALA A 85 5.10 0.29 -4.93
CA ALA A 85 5.08 0.22 -3.46
C ALA A 85 5.05 1.60 -2.79
N MET A 86 5.68 2.61 -3.39
CA MET A 86 5.85 3.93 -2.77
C MET A 86 4.50 4.60 -2.44
N PRO A 87 3.50 4.66 -3.36
CA PRO A 87 2.21 5.25 -3.03
C PRO A 87 1.45 4.54 -1.91
N ARG A 88 1.57 3.21 -1.83
CA ARG A 88 0.88 2.39 -0.83
C ARG A 88 1.41 2.69 0.58
N LEU A 89 2.74 2.77 0.70
CA LEU A 89 3.41 3.11 1.95
C LEU A 89 3.13 4.56 2.35
N THR A 90 3.14 5.46 1.35
CA THR A 90 2.79 6.87 1.54
C THR A 90 1.36 7.01 2.08
N PHE A 91 0.38 6.35 1.45
CA PHE A 91 -1.00 6.37 1.94
C PHE A 91 -1.14 5.76 3.33
N ALA A 92 -0.45 4.65 3.62
CA ALA A 92 -0.47 4.06 4.95
C ALA A 92 0.08 5.04 6.00
N TRP A 93 1.20 5.70 5.70
CA TRP A 93 1.78 6.70 6.60
C TRP A 93 0.86 7.90 6.79
N ILE A 94 0.36 8.49 5.70
CA ILE A 94 -0.51 9.67 5.74
C ILE A 94 -1.79 9.36 6.52
N SER A 95 -2.41 8.21 6.26
CA SER A 95 -3.63 7.78 6.96
C SER A 95 -3.36 7.58 8.45
N SER A 96 -2.20 7.02 8.80
CA SER A 96 -1.80 6.86 10.21
C SER A 96 -1.61 8.21 10.90
N TYR A 97 -0.91 9.14 10.24
CA TYR A 97 -0.73 10.50 10.76
C TYR A 97 -2.09 11.19 10.98
N ALA A 98 -2.97 11.15 9.96
CA ALA A 98 -4.29 11.78 10.00
C ALA A 98 -5.15 11.29 11.17
N LEU A 99 -5.15 9.97 11.41
CA LEU A 99 -5.95 9.36 12.47
C LEU A 99 -5.35 9.59 13.87
N ARG A 100 -4.02 9.52 14.00
CA ARG A 100 -3.34 9.76 15.29
C ARG A 100 -3.48 11.22 15.73
N ASN A 101 -3.31 12.15 14.80
CA ASN A 101 -3.35 13.59 15.08
C ASN A 101 -4.75 14.20 14.90
N LYS A 102 -5.73 13.41 14.47
CA LYS A 102 -7.11 13.84 14.21
C LYS A 102 -7.19 15.09 13.32
N THR A 103 -6.44 15.07 12.22
CA THR A 103 -6.32 16.20 11.30
C THR A 103 -6.33 15.73 9.85
N ARG A 104 -6.83 16.61 8.97
CA ARG A 104 -6.71 16.46 7.51
C ARG A 104 -5.41 17.05 6.98
N GLU A 105 -4.79 17.94 7.74
CA GLU A 105 -3.55 18.62 7.39
C GLU A 105 -2.36 17.77 7.83
N ILE A 106 -1.56 17.33 6.87
CA ILE A 106 -0.49 16.35 7.05
C ILE A 106 0.84 17.05 6.88
N ALA A 107 1.62 17.15 7.95
CA ALA A 107 3.00 17.64 7.87
C ALA A 107 3.89 16.54 7.28
N ILE A 108 4.38 16.72 6.04
CA ILE A 108 5.17 15.69 5.32
C ILE A 108 6.66 15.70 5.73
N GLY A 109 7.00 16.48 6.77
CA GLY A 109 8.36 16.61 7.30
C GLY A 109 9.18 17.68 6.57
N HIS A 110 10.42 17.90 7.02
CA HIS A 110 11.28 18.97 6.51
C HIS A 110 12.06 18.55 5.25
N SER A 111 12.11 17.25 4.93
CA SER A 111 12.80 16.75 3.74
C SER A 111 12.30 15.40 3.22
N ALA A 112 12.55 15.15 1.94
CA ALA A 112 12.33 13.85 1.31
C ALA A 112 13.10 12.71 2.00
N ASN A 113 14.27 13.01 2.57
CA ASN A 113 15.10 12.05 3.31
C ASN A 113 14.38 11.56 4.55
N GLU A 114 13.90 12.50 5.36
CA GLU A 114 13.15 12.21 6.57
C GLU A 114 11.92 11.37 6.25
N PHE A 115 11.19 11.73 5.20
CA PHE A 115 10.01 10.98 4.78
C PHE A 115 10.32 9.55 4.29
N LEU A 116 11.41 9.35 3.54
CA LEU A 116 11.89 8.01 3.17
C LEU A 116 12.23 7.18 4.41
N HIS A 117 12.88 7.79 5.41
CA HIS A 117 13.22 7.12 6.66
C HIS A 117 11.99 6.71 7.45
N LEU A 118 10.94 7.55 7.49
CA LEU A 118 9.65 7.20 8.09
C LEU A 118 8.97 6.00 7.41
N MET A 119 9.18 5.81 6.10
CA MET A 119 8.76 4.60 5.37
C MET A 119 9.77 3.43 5.46
N GLY A 120 10.82 3.58 6.28
CA GLY A 120 11.88 2.60 6.49
C GLY A 120 12.76 2.36 5.26
N MET A 121 12.84 3.33 4.35
CA MET A 121 13.71 3.29 3.18
C MET A 121 15.01 4.05 3.44
N ASP A 122 16.10 3.57 2.85
CA ASP A 122 17.33 4.34 2.74
C ASP A 122 17.18 5.52 1.76
N SER A 123 18.04 6.51 1.96
CA SER A 123 18.17 7.65 1.07
C SER A 123 19.12 7.32 -0.09
N GLN A 124 18.54 6.92 -1.21
CA GLN A 124 19.24 6.77 -2.48
C GLN A 124 18.62 7.68 -3.54
N GLY A 125 19.43 8.26 -4.42
CA GLY A 125 18.96 9.24 -5.43
C GLY A 125 17.80 8.73 -6.29
N THR A 126 17.80 7.45 -6.67
CA THR A 126 16.68 6.83 -7.42
C THR A 126 15.39 6.79 -6.60
N ARG A 127 15.47 6.57 -5.28
CA ARG A 127 14.31 6.55 -4.39
C ARG A 127 13.75 7.94 -4.15
N HIS A 128 14.60 8.96 -4.08
CA HIS A 128 14.17 10.36 -4.06
C HIS A 128 13.34 10.73 -5.28
N LYS A 129 13.86 10.43 -6.47
CA LYS A 129 13.15 10.69 -7.72
C LYS A 129 11.81 9.95 -7.75
N THR A 130 11.82 8.67 -7.36
CA THR A 130 10.60 7.86 -7.30
C THR A 130 9.61 8.44 -6.30
N LEU A 131 10.04 8.81 -5.11
CA LEU A 131 9.19 9.40 -4.08
C LEU A 131 8.53 10.68 -4.58
N ARG A 132 9.32 11.62 -5.12
CA ARG A 132 8.79 12.86 -5.67
C ARG A 132 7.70 12.60 -6.72
N THR A 133 8.01 11.79 -7.73
CA THR A 133 7.06 11.45 -8.79
C THR A 133 5.79 10.80 -8.25
N GLN A 134 5.91 9.89 -7.28
CA GLN A 134 4.77 9.18 -6.73
C GLN A 134 3.93 10.04 -5.77
N MET A 135 4.55 10.96 -5.03
CA MET A 135 3.84 11.96 -4.21
C MET A 135 3.02 12.90 -5.10
N GLN A 136 3.60 13.41 -6.18
CA GLN A 136 2.90 14.26 -7.14
C GLN A 136 1.76 13.50 -7.83
N ALA A 137 2.01 12.26 -8.26
CA ALA A 137 0.98 11.41 -8.82
C ALA A 137 -0.19 11.19 -7.83
N LEU A 138 0.11 10.97 -6.55
CA LEU A 138 -0.90 10.81 -5.51
C LEU A 138 -1.69 12.08 -5.24
N ALA A 139 -1.01 13.21 -5.15
CA ALA A 139 -1.62 14.52 -4.95
C ALA A 139 -2.55 14.91 -6.10
N ALA A 140 -2.21 14.52 -7.33
CA ALA A 140 -2.98 14.86 -8.52
C ALA A 140 -4.13 13.89 -8.83
N CYS A 141 -4.05 12.64 -8.36
CA CYS A 141 -4.94 11.58 -8.85
C CYS A 141 -6.38 11.72 -8.32
N ARG A 142 -7.34 11.27 -9.13
CA ARG A 142 -8.73 11.10 -8.73
C ARG A 142 -9.06 9.61 -8.61
N LEU A 143 -9.82 9.27 -7.58
CA LEU A 143 -10.32 7.91 -7.34
C LEU A 143 -11.83 7.90 -7.53
N GLN A 144 -12.31 7.00 -8.38
CA GLN A 144 -13.72 6.62 -8.43
C GLN A 144 -13.86 5.20 -7.96
N LEU A 145 -14.82 4.97 -7.08
CA LEU A 145 -15.02 3.72 -6.40
C LEU A 145 -16.47 3.32 -6.57
N GLY A 146 -16.72 2.05 -6.87
CA GLY A 146 -18.07 1.54 -6.87
C GLY A 146 -18.21 0.21 -6.18
N PHE A 147 -19.35 0.02 -5.53
CA PHE A 147 -19.73 -1.21 -4.86
C PHE A 147 -21.25 -1.38 -4.88
N LYS A 148 -21.75 -2.47 -5.49
CA LYS A 148 -23.18 -2.83 -5.51
C LYS A 148 -24.13 -1.67 -5.84
N GLY A 149 -23.84 -0.94 -6.92
CA GLY A 149 -24.66 0.19 -7.40
C GLY A 149 -24.42 1.53 -6.70
N ARG A 150 -23.60 1.57 -5.64
CA ARG A 150 -23.12 2.82 -5.03
C ARG A 150 -21.83 3.25 -5.72
N THR A 151 -21.71 4.54 -6.02
CA THR A 151 -20.51 5.15 -6.58
C THR A 151 -20.05 6.29 -5.68
N TYR A 152 -18.76 6.29 -5.34
CA TYR A 152 -18.07 7.36 -4.67
C TYR A 152 -17.06 7.98 -5.64
N ASN A 153 -17.10 9.29 -5.78
CA ASN A 153 -16.13 10.06 -6.56
C ASN A 153 -15.39 10.97 -5.61
N GLY A 154 -14.06 10.88 -5.57
CA GLY A 154 -13.26 11.74 -4.71
C GLY A 154 -11.80 11.80 -5.10
N GLN A 155 -11.13 12.81 -4.56
CA GLN A 155 -9.67 12.94 -4.62
C GLN A 155 -9.11 12.69 -3.22
N PRO A 156 -8.08 11.86 -3.03
CA PRO A 156 -7.50 11.64 -1.71
C PRO A 156 -6.91 12.91 -1.12
N VAL A 157 -6.28 13.72 -1.97
CA VAL A 157 -5.62 14.97 -1.62
C VAL A 157 -6.45 16.13 -2.17
N GLU A 158 -6.81 17.07 -1.31
CA GLU A 158 -7.56 18.27 -1.65
C GLU A 158 -6.61 19.41 -2.04
N GLN A 159 -5.57 19.60 -1.24
CA GLN A 159 -4.56 20.61 -1.48
C GLN A 159 -3.18 20.01 -1.28
N PHE A 160 -2.29 20.35 -2.21
CA PHE A 160 -0.90 19.95 -2.17
C PHE A 160 -0.06 21.19 -2.40
N ASP A 161 0.44 21.76 -1.29
CA ASP A 161 1.28 22.95 -1.32
C ASP A 161 2.70 22.55 -1.72
N ALA A 162 2.83 22.33 -3.01
CA ALA A 162 4.12 22.14 -3.62
C ALA A 162 4.78 23.53 -3.71
N TRP A 163 5.96 23.66 -3.10
CA TRP A 163 6.91 24.77 -3.34
C TRP A 163 6.54 26.14 -2.72
N ILE A 164 6.75 26.32 -1.41
CA ILE A 164 6.96 27.68 -0.85
C ILE A 164 8.40 28.09 -1.20
N LYS A 165 8.58 28.94 -2.22
CA LYS A 165 9.87 29.58 -2.49
C LYS A 165 10.22 30.51 -1.33
N ASP A 166 11.15 30.09 -0.48
CA ASP A 166 11.91 31.06 0.30
C ASP A 166 12.83 31.82 -0.66
N GLY A 167 12.64 33.14 -0.68
CA GLY A 167 12.96 34.04 -1.79
C GLY A 167 14.42 34.23 -2.20
N ASP A 168 15.37 33.36 -1.84
CA ASP A 168 16.80 33.59 -2.14
C ASP A 168 17.68 32.35 -2.44
N ALA A 169 17.14 31.13 -2.49
CA ALA A 169 17.97 29.94 -2.76
C ALA A 169 17.97 29.53 -4.25
N LYS A 170 19.10 29.77 -4.95
CA LYS A 170 19.33 29.36 -6.35
C LYS A 170 19.44 27.85 -6.60
N GLN A 171 19.23 26.97 -5.61
CA GLN A 171 19.22 25.53 -5.84
C GLN A 171 18.48 24.74 -4.76
N LEU A 172 17.84 23.65 -5.21
CA LEU A 172 17.14 22.57 -4.50
C LEU A 172 15.63 22.78 -4.33
N THR A 173 14.93 22.05 -5.20
CA THR A 173 13.49 21.85 -5.25
C THR A 173 12.90 21.52 -3.88
N LEU A 174 12.09 22.43 -3.35
CA LEU A 174 11.50 22.43 -2.01
C LEU A 174 10.56 21.23 -1.76
N TRP A 175 10.85 20.42 -0.75
CA TRP A 175 9.94 19.37 -0.29
C TRP A 175 8.62 20.00 0.20
N PRO A 176 7.43 19.44 -0.11
CA PRO A 176 6.16 20.00 0.38
C PRO A 176 6.14 19.98 1.90
N GLY A 177 5.84 21.13 2.53
CA GLY A 177 5.70 21.20 3.98
C GLY A 177 4.44 20.50 4.47
N THR A 178 3.35 20.67 3.70
CA THR A 178 2.00 20.25 4.09
C THR A 178 1.22 19.65 2.92
N LEU A 179 0.37 18.66 3.23
CA LEU A 179 -0.65 18.10 2.34
C LEU A 179 -1.98 18.04 3.06
N THR A 180 -3.05 18.50 2.42
CA THR A 180 -4.40 18.45 2.99
C THR A 180 -5.20 17.33 2.34
N LEU A 181 -5.65 16.37 3.15
CA LEU A 181 -6.58 15.34 2.72
C LEU A 181 -7.96 15.94 2.46
N SER A 182 -8.64 15.43 1.43
CA SER A 182 -10.04 15.81 1.23
C SER A 182 -10.89 15.34 2.39
N GLU A 183 -11.94 16.10 2.68
CA GLU A 183 -12.90 15.75 3.72
C GLU A 183 -13.52 14.36 3.49
N GLY A 184 -13.92 14.05 2.25
CA GLY A 184 -14.49 12.74 1.92
C GLY A 184 -13.52 11.58 2.16
N TYR A 185 -12.24 11.74 1.81
CA TYR A 185 -11.24 10.70 2.06
C TYR A 185 -10.93 10.55 3.55
N TYR A 186 -10.83 11.66 4.29
CA TYR A 186 -10.59 11.65 5.73
C TYR A 186 -11.74 11.02 6.52
N ASN A 187 -12.99 11.35 6.19
CA ASN A 187 -14.16 10.75 6.83
C ASN A 187 -14.23 9.24 6.52
N GLY A 188 -13.95 8.84 5.27
CA GLY A 188 -13.84 7.42 4.91
C GLY A 188 -12.74 6.67 5.69
N LEU A 189 -11.63 7.34 5.99
CA LEU A 189 -10.59 6.79 6.88
C LEU A 189 -11.09 6.61 8.31
N ILE A 190 -11.80 7.59 8.89
CA ILE A 190 -12.38 7.46 10.23
C ILE A 190 -13.33 6.26 10.30
N ASP A 191 -14.18 6.12 9.29
CA ASP A 191 -15.23 5.09 9.28
C ASP A 191 -14.70 3.68 9.00
N SER A 192 -13.60 3.57 8.25
CA SER A 192 -13.22 2.29 7.63
C SER A 192 -11.71 2.09 7.48
N ALA A 193 -10.90 2.64 8.39
CA ALA A 193 -9.49 2.32 8.47
C ALA A 193 -9.24 0.84 8.81
N VAL A 194 -8.24 0.26 8.16
CA VAL A 194 -7.72 -1.07 8.45
C VAL A 194 -6.40 -0.93 9.19
N PRO A 195 -6.29 -1.43 10.43
CA PRO A 195 -5.05 -1.40 11.17
C PRO A 195 -4.08 -2.47 10.65
N LEU A 196 -2.81 -2.08 10.51
CA LEU A 196 -1.72 -2.86 9.94
C LEU A 196 -0.49 -2.75 10.85
N ASP A 197 0.36 -3.79 10.86
CA ASP A 197 1.65 -3.76 11.56
C ASP A 197 2.69 -3.06 10.66
N ASN A 198 3.18 -1.91 11.10
CA ASN A 198 4.16 -1.10 10.38
C ASN A 198 5.49 -1.85 10.19
N ARG A 199 5.86 -2.72 11.13
CA ARG A 199 7.06 -3.57 11.04
C ARG A 199 6.95 -4.51 9.84
N ALA A 200 5.75 -5.07 9.60
CA ALA A 200 5.48 -5.88 8.41
C ALA A 200 5.58 -5.04 7.12
N LEU A 201 5.01 -3.84 7.09
CA LEU A 201 5.10 -2.93 5.93
C LEU A 201 6.55 -2.63 5.55
N HIS A 202 7.43 -2.39 6.53
CA HIS A 202 8.85 -2.13 6.28
C HIS A 202 9.62 -3.32 5.68
N VAL A 203 9.21 -4.56 5.96
CA VAL A 203 9.77 -5.76 5.33
C VAL A 203 9.26 -5.90 3.89
N LEU A 204 7.98 -5.63 3.69
CA LEU A 204 7.27 -5.82 2.41
C LEU A 204 7.43 -4.66 1.42
N LYS A 205 8.00 -3.53 1.85
CA LYS A 205 8.14 -2.27 1.08
C LYS A 205 8.73 -2.38 -0.33
N GLY A 206 9.43 -3.47 -0.64
CA GLY A 206 10.01 -3.72 -1.96
C GLY A 206 9.05 -4.37 -2.96
N SER A 207 7.79 -4.65 -2.59
CA SER A 207 6.84 -5.33 -3.47
C SER A 207 5.43 -4.79 -3.28
N ALA A 208 4.90 -4.13 -4.32
CA ALA A 208 3.52 -3.67 -4.36
C ALA A 208 2.53 -4.83 -4.16
N LEU A 209 2.81 -5.98 -4.78
CA LEU A 209 1.97 -7.17 -4.64
C LEU A 209 1.97 -7.72 -3.21
N ALA A 210 3.13 -7.72 -2.53
CA ALA A 210 3.19 -8.22 -1.16
C ALA A 210 2.46 -7.29 -0.18
N LEU A 211 2.55 -5.97 -0.37
CA LEU A 211 1.78 -4.99 0.40
C LEU A 211 0.27 -5.17 0.19
N ASP A 212 -0.17 -5.35 -1.06
CA ASP A 212 -1.59 -5.60 -1.37
C ASP A 212 -2.08 -6.90 -0.73
N ILE A 213 -1.30 -7.99 -0.82
CA ILE A 213 -1.66 -9.29 -0.20
C ILE A 213 -1.76 -9.14 1.33
N TYR A 214 -0.80 -8.46 1.96
CA TYR A 214 -0.82 -8.24 3.40
C TYR A 214 -2.04 -7.44 3.86
N ALA A 215 -2.30 -6.30 3.23
CA ALA A 215 -3.45 -5.46 3.53
C ALA A 215 -4.78 -6.20 3.28
N TRP A 216 -4.85 -6.98 2.20
CA TRP A 216 -6.00 -7.82 1.89
C TRP A 216 -6.24 -8.91 2.95
N LEU A 217 -5.22 -9.66 3.35
CA LEU A 217 -5.35 -10.69 4.39
C LEU A 217 -5.69 -10.07 5.75
N ALA A 218 -5.07 -8.94 6.09
CA ALA A 218 -5.36 -8.20 7.32
C ALA A 218 -6.82 -7.73 7.36
N HIS A 219 -7.37 -7.31 6.23
CA HIS A 219 -8.78 -6.93 6.11
C HIS A 219 -9.73 -8.15 6.03
N ARG A 220 -9.30 -9.27 5.44
CA ARG A 220 -10.22 -10.36 5.10
C ARG A 220 -10.32 -11.45 6.16
N LEU A 221 -9.19 -11.93 6.69
CA LEU A 221 -9.17 -13.22 7.38
C LEU A 221 -10.02 -13.24 8.66
N HIS A 222 -10.00 -12.16 9.44
CA HIS A 222 -10.75 -12.07 10.70
C HIS A 222 -12.27 -11.88 10.49
N ARG A 223 -12.70 -11.60 9.25
CA ARG A 223 -14.11 -11.46 8.87
C ARG A 223 -14.70 -12.73 8.27
N ILE A 224 -13.90 -13.82 8.17
CA ILE A 224 -14.40 -15.10 7.68
C ILE A 224 -15.21 -15.75 8.79
N GLU A 225 -16.48 -16.02 8.51
CA GLU A 225 -17.39 -16.73 9.40
C GLU A 225 -17.59 -18.17 8.93
N GLY A 226 -17.61 -19.11 9.88
CA GLY A 226 -17.87 -20.52 9.59
C GLY A 226 -16.72 -21.22 8.87
N ARG A 227 -17.01 -21.81 7.70
CA ARG A 227 -16.08 -22.70 6.99
C ARG A 227 -15.00 -21.92 6.23
N PRO A 228 -13.82 -22.52 6.01
CA PRO A 228 -12.76 -21.89 5.21
C PRO A 228 -13.24 -21.52 3.80
N VAL A 229 -12.77 -20.38 3.30
CA VAL A 229 -13.17 -19.84 1.99
C VAL A 229 -12.16 -20.23 0.93
N MET A 230 -12.63 -20.96 -0.10
CA MET A 230 -11.81 -21.32 -1.26
C MET A 230 -11.78 -20.18 -2.29
N LEU A 231 -10.59 -19.75 -2.68
CA LEU A 231 -10.37 -18.77 -3.75
C LEU A 231 -9.50 -19.35 -4.86
N TYR A 232 -10.09 -19.48 -6.05
CA TYR A 232 -9.39 -19.96 -7.24
C TYR A 232 -8.39 -18.93 -7.78
N TRP A 233 -7.34 -19.40 -8.46
CA TRP A 233 -6.31 -18.54 -9.05
C TRP A 233 -6.86 -17.46 -9.98
N MET A 234 -7.90 -17.79 -10.77
CA MET A 234 -8.59 -16.83 -11.63
C MET A 234 -9.14 -15.64 -10.83
N LYS A 235 -9.82 -15.90 -9.70
CA LYS A 235 -10.38 -14.84 -8.84
C LYS A 235 -9.32 -14.01 -8.15
N LEU A 236 -8.23 -14.64 -7.70
CA LEU A 236 -7.08 -13.93 -7.15
C LEU A 236 -6.41 -13.05 -8.22
N ARG A 237 -6.28 -13.54 -9.46
CA ARG A 237 -5.74 -12.75 -10.56
C ARG A 237 -6.62 -11.55 -10.90
N GLU A 238 -7.93 -11.75 -11.01
CA GLU A 238 -8.90 -10.66 -11.23
C GLU A 238 -8.75 -9.55 -10.17
N GLN A 239 -8.49 -9.92 -8.92
CA GLN A 239 -8.33 -8.97 -7.83
C GLN A 239 -6.97 -8.25 -7.83
N PHE A 240 -5.86 -8.99 -8.00
CA PHE A 240 -4.53 -8.44 -7.76
C PHE A 240 -3.78 -8.01 -9.03
N ALA A 241 -4.11 -8.61 -10.18
CA ALA A 241 -3.22 -8.58 -11.32
C ALA A 241 -3.93 -8.84 -12.66
N GLN A 242 -4.89 -7.96 -12.98
CA GLN A 242 -5.64 -7.99 -14.25
C GLN A 242 -4.75 -7.84 -15.49
N GLU A 243 -3.56 -7.28 -15.32
CA GLU A 243 -2.53 -7.14 -16.34
C GLU A 243 -1.89 -8.46 -16.80
N TYR A 244 -2.03 -9.57 -16.05
CA TYR A 244 -1.65 -10.88 -16.59
C TYR A 244 -2.74 -11.36 -17.54
N SER A 245 -2.43 -11.35 -18.84
CA SER A 245 -3.31 -11.74 -19.93
C SER A 245 -2.77 -12.94 -20.72
N GLY A 246 -3.63 -13.58 -21.52
CA GLY A 246 -3.26 -14.69 -22.39
C GLY A 246 -3.45 -16.07 -21.77
N LYS A 247 -3.07 -17.12 -22.51
CA LYS A 247 -3.37 -18.53 -22.20
C LYS A 247 -2.81 -19.01 -20.86
N ASN A 248 -1.72 -18.41 -20.38
CA ASN A 248 -1.02 -18.82 -19.15
C ASN A 248 -1.17 -17.81 -17.99
N ALA A 249 -2.10 -16.86 -18.11
CA ALA A 249 -2.25 -15.75 -17.16
C ALA A 249 -2.29 -16.19 -15.69
N ASP A 250 -3.11 -17.20 -15.37
CA ASP A 250 -3.23 -17.72 -13.99
C ASP A 250 -1.94 -18.38 -13.49
N LYS A 251 -1.22 -19.08 -14.37
CA LYS A 251 0.04 -19.75 -14.05
C LYS A 251 1.16 -18.73 -13.80
N ASP A 252 1.26 -17.73 -14.65
CA ASP A 252 2.25 -16.65 -14.53
C ASP A 252 1.98 -15.79 -13.30
N PHE A 253 0.70 -15.49 -13.03
CA PHE A 253 0.28 -14.82 -11.82
C PHE A 253 0.63 -15.65 -10.57
N LYS A 254 0.29 -16.94 -10.53
CA LYS A 254 0.64 -17.83 -9.41
C LYS A 254 2.14 -17.83 -9.13
N ARG A 255 2.98 -17.85 -10.18
CA ARG A 255 4.45 -17.81 -10.05
C ARG A 255 4.94 -16.54 -9.37
N ALA A 256 4.28 -15.40 -9.59
CA ALA A 256 4.59 -14.14 -8.91
C ALA A 256 3.93 -14.02 -7.51
N PHE A 257 2.73 -14.57 -7.35
CA PHE A 257 1.95 -14.47 -6.12
C PHE A 257 2.53 -15.30 -4.98
N MET A 258 2.92 -16.55 -5.24
CA MET A 258 3.37 -17.46 -4.17
C MET A 258 4.62 -16.97 -3.41
N PRO A 259 5.66 -16.43 -4.07
CA PRO A 259 6.79 -15.83 -3.35
C PRO A 259 6.38 -14.63 -2.49
N ALA A 260 5.47 -13.78 -2.99
CA ALA A 260 4.95 -12.64 -2.25
C ALA A 260 4.12 -13.10 -1.04
N LEU A 261 3.22 -14.07 -1.22
CA LEU A 261 2.44 -14.67 -0.13
C LEU A 261 3.35 -15.27 0.94
N LYS A 262 4.42 -15.98 0.56
CA LYS A 262 5.38 -16.54 1.52
C LYS A 262 6.04 -15.44 2.39
N GLN A 263 6.40 -14.31 1.79
CA GLN A 263 6.92 -13.16 2.54
C GLN A 263 5.87 -12.54 3.46
N VAL A 264 4.62 -12.47 3.01
CA VAL A 264 3.52 -11.96 3.85
C VAL A 264 3.30 -12.87 5.06
N LEU A 265 3.23 -14.19 4.86
CA LEU A 265 3.02 -15.14 5.95
C LEU A 265 4.18 -15.16 6.96
N SER A 266 5.40 -14.79 6.57
CA SER A 266 6.50 -14.65 7.55
C SER A 266 6.31 -13.46 8.49
N VAL A 267 5.65 -12.38 8.05
CA VAL A 267 5.39 -11.18 8.87
C VAL A 267 3.94 -11.08 9.34
N TYR A 268 3.14 -12.12 9.13
CA TYR A 268 1.78 -12.25 9.63
C TYR A 268 1.55 -13.67 10.17
N PRO A 269 2.19 -14.03 11.29
CA PRO A 269 2.28 -15.41 11.75
C PRO A 269 0.93 -16.06 12.12
N ALA A 270 -0.07 -15.25 12.46
CA ALA A 270 -1.41 -15.71 12.77
C ALA A 270 -2.25 -16.07 11.52
N ALA A 271 -1.85 -15.60 10.33
CA ALA A 271 -2.60 -15.81 9.10
C ALA A 271 -2.59 -17.29 8.68
N LYS A 272 -3.76 -17.92 8.68
CA LYS A 272 -3.96 -19.30 8.24
C LYS A 272 -4.43 -19.34 6.79
N VAL A 273 -3.48 -19.54 5.88
CA VAL A 273 -3.70 -19.63 4.44
C VAL A 273 -3.02 -20.89 3.91
N GLU A 274 -3.78 -21.75 3.23
CA GLU A 274 -3.29 -23.02 2.70
C GLU A 274 -3.35 -23.02 1.17
N GLN A 275 -2.28 -23.48 0.52
CA GLN A 275 -2.29 -23.69 -0.93
C GLN A 275 -2.94 -25.05 -1.23
N VAL A 276 -4.02 -25.03 -2.01
CA VAL A 276 -4.71 -26.24 -2.46
C VAL A 276 -4.70 -26.34 -3.99
N LYS A 277 -5.22 -27.45 -4.54
CA LYS A 277 -5.37 -27.60 -5.99
C LYS A 277 -6.30 -26.49 -6.52
N GLY A 278 -5.80 -25.70 -7.47
CA GLY A 278 -6.58 -24.66 -8.14
C GLY A 278 -6.66 -23.30 -7.41
N GLY A 279 -6.11 -23.15 -6.20
CA GLY A 279 -6.23 -21.88 -5.48
C GLY A 279 -5.66 -21.86 -4.06
N LEU A 280 -6.25 -21.04 -3.22
CA LEU A 280 -5.94 -20.88 -1.80
C LEU A 280 -7.19 -21.13 -0.95
N LEU A 281 -7.01 -21.81 0.17
CA LEU A 281 -8.01 -21.95 1.21
C LEU A 281 -7.69 -20.97 2.35
N LEU A 282 -8.62 -20.07 2.65
CA LEU A 282 -8.47 -19.04 3.68
C LEU A 282 -9.27 -19.43 4.92
N TYR A 283 -8.60 -19.46 6.07
CA TYR A 283 -9.23 -19.77 7.36
C TYR A 283 -9.41 -18.49 8.18
N CYS A 284 -10.43 -18.47 9.04
CA CYS A 284 -10.59 -17.40 10.02
C CYS A 284 -9.32 -17.27 10.87
N SER A 285 -8.76 -16.07 10.93
CA SER A 285 -7.50 -15.77 11.62
C SER A 285 -7.60 -14.40 12.29
N PRO A 286 -7.02 -14.20 13.48
CA PRO A 286 -6.95 -12.88 14.12
C PRO A 286 -6.26 -11.84 13.21
N PRO A 287 -6.69 -10.56 13.25
CA PRO A 287 -6.03 -9.47 12.53
C PRO A 287 -4.58 -9.26 13.01
N PRO A 288 -3.70 -8.60 12.23
CA PRO A 288 -2.31 -8.37 12.63
C PRO A 288 -2.22 -7.42 13.83
N ILE A 289 -3.15 -6.46 13.90
CA ILE A 289 -3.36 -5.59 15.05
C ILE A 289 -4.60 -6.09 15.79
N PRO A 290 -4.49 -6.54 17.05
CA PRO A 290 -5.64 -6.95 17.85
C PRO A 290 -6.67 -5.82 18.01
N TYR A 291 -7.94 -6.19 18.15
CA TYR A 291 -8.97 -5.25 18.56
C TYR A 291 -8.63 -4.65 19.94
N LYS A 292 -8.95 -3.36 20.14
CA LYS A 292 -8.92 -2.80 21.49
C LYS A 292 -9.84 -3.64 22.37
N GLN A 293 -9.29 -4.19 23.45
CA GLN A 293 -10.10 -4.76 24.51
C GLN A 293 -10.90 -3.60 25.11
N SER A 294 -12.22 -3.68 24.96
CA SER A 294 -13.19 -2.80 25.63
C SER A 294 -13.26 -3.09 27.11
#